data_AF-A0A318HB40-F1
#
_entry.id   AF-A0A318HB40-F1
#
_cell.length_a   1.000
_cell.length_b   1.000
_cell.length_c   1.000
_cell.angle_alpha   90.00
_cell.angle_beta   90.00
_cell.angle_gamma   90.00
#
_symmetry.space_group_name_H-M   'P 1'
#
loop_
_entity.id
_entity.type
_entity.pdbx_description
1 polymer ?
#
loop_
_entity_poly.entity_id
_entity_poly.type
_entity_poly.pdbx_seq_one_letter_code
_entity_poly.pdbx_strand_id
1 'polypeptide(L)'
;MATGNPPGPLDFLSGDPVPVAPEHALTSPDAADRLPRAVVEDLMRHPGVDGVWIEHETSGERVVVIHYTPGGDLSRLPARVSGMPTRLVGGEPIVAL
;
A
#
# COMPACT_ATOMS: atom_id res chain seq x y z
N MET A 1 38.14 1.43 -37.97
CA MET A 1 38.08 1.48 -36.49
C MET A 1 36.87 2.31 -36.14
N ALA A 2 35.76 1.70 -35.72
CA ALA A 2 34.53 2.42 -35.37
C ALA A 2 34.64 2.86 -33.90
N THR A 3 34.78 4.16 -33.67
CA THR A 3 34.58 4.80 -32.37
C THR A 3 33.09 4.81 -32.07
N GLY A 4 32.61 3.81 -31.34
CA GLY A 4 31.24 3.79 -30.82
C GLY A 4 31.12 4.87 -29.74
N ASN A 5 30.22 5.82 -29.95
CA ASN A 5 29.84 6.83 -28.97
C ASN A 5 29.31 6.10 -27.71
N PRO A 6 29.71 6.50 -26.48
CA PRO A 6 29.15 5.89 -25.28
C PRO A 6 27.64 6.11 -25.22
N PRO A 7 26.85 5.14 -24.73
CA PRO A 7 25.41 5.30 -24.62
C PRO A 7 25.08 6.51 -23.74
N GLY A 8 24.17 7.34 -24.23
CA GLY A 8 23.67 8.50 -23.52
C GLY A 8 22.81 8.08 -22.32
N PRO A 9 22.65 8.96 -21.32
CA PRO A 9 21.94 8.65 -20.08
C PRO A 9 20.46 8.34 -20.29
N LEU A 10 19.90 8.51 -21.49
CA LEU A 10 18.49 8.27 -21.81
C LEU A 10 18.28 7.16 -22.86
N ASP A 11 19.35 6.51 -23.32
CA ASP A 11 19.25 5.46 -24.36
C ASP A 11 18.48 4.23 -23.88
N PHE A 12 18.32 4.05 -22.57
CA PHE A 12 17.50 2.99 -21.97
C PHE A 12 15.99 3.15 -22.24
N LEU A 13 15.53 4.33 -22.67
CA LEU A 13 14.13 4.62 -23.03
C LEU A 13 13.82 4.37 -24.51
N SER A 14 14.85 4.20 -25.34
CA SER A 14 14.71 4.16 -26.80
C SER A 14 14.34 2.78 -27.35
N GLY A 15 14.35 1.74 -26.51
CA GLY A 15 13.97 0.37 -26.86
C GLY A 15 12.57 0.01 -26.37
N ASP A 16 11.95 -0.99 -27.01
CA ASP A 16 10.75 -1.62 -26.47
C ASP A 16 11.02 -2.12 -25.03
N PRO A 17 10.08 -1.90 -24.09
CA PRO A 17 10.26 -2.32 -22.71
C PRO A 17 10.48 -3.83 -22.65
N VAL A 18 11.64 -4.25 -22.14
CA VAL A 18 11.94 -5.66 -21.95
C VAL A 18 11.06 -6.19 -20.81
N PRO A 19 10.37 -7.33 -20.99
CA PRO A 19 9.63 -7.96 -19.90
C PRO A 19 10.56 -8.24 -18.72
N VAL A 20 10.17 -7.76 -17.53
CA VAL A 20 10.88 -8.07 -16.29
C VAL A 20 10.82 -9.58 -16.09
N ALA A 21 11.98 -10.23 -15.95
CA ALA A 21 12.07 -11.66 -15.73
C ALA A 21 11.26 -12.05 -14.46
N PRO A 22 10.55 -13.18 -14.46
CA PRO A 22 9.68 -13.58 -13.35
C PRO A 22 10.44 -13.82 -12.04
N GLU A 23 11.77 -13.98 -12.08
CA GLU A 23 12.64 -14.03 -10.90
C GLU A 23 12.76 -12.68 -10.16
N HIS A 24 12.46 -11.56 -10.84
CA HIS A 24 12.31 -10.22 -10.26
C HIS A 24 10.84 -9.86 -10.00
N ALA A 25 9.89 -10.77 -10.27
CA ALA A 25 8.56 -10.62 -9.70
C ALA A 25 8.74 -10.73 -8.20
N LEU A 26 8.63 -9.58 -7.52
CA LEU A 26 8.55 -9.45 -6.07
C LEU A 26 7.82 -10.68 -5.53
N THR A 27 8.50 -11.41 -4.65
CA THR A 27 8.00 -12.57 -3.91
C THR A 27 6.50 -12.42 -3.76
N SER A 28 5.71 -13.34 -4.31
CA SER A 28 4.24 -13.28 -4.23
C SER A 28 3.88 -12.81 -2.82
N PRO A 29 3.14 -11.69 -2.68
CA PRO A 29 2.86 -11.14 -1.36
C PRO A 29 2.31 -12.30 -0.54
N ASP A 30 2.95 -12.57 0.59
CA ASP A 30 2.60 -13.69 1.44
C ASP A 30 1.08 -13.67 1.60
N ALA A 31 0.39 -14.80 1.39
CA ALA A 31 -1.07 -14.81 1.50
C ALA A 31 -1.52 -14.28 2.88
N ALA A 32 -0.62 -14.35 3.86
CA ALA A 32 -0.74 -13.68 5.14
C ALA A 32 -0.99 -12.16 5.01
N ASP A 33 -0.29 -11.41 4.16
CA ASP A 33 -0.36 -9.94 4.05
C ASP A 33 -1.56 -9.41 3.27
N ARG A 34 -2.55 -10.27 2.99
CA ARG A 34 -3.81 -9.87 2.39
C ARG A 34 -4.96 -10.00 3.37
N LEU A 35 -5.74 -8.94 3.48
CA LEU A 35 -7.05 -9.01 4.14
C LEU A 35 -8.03 -9.82 3.28
N PRO A 36 -8.91 -10.63 3.90
CA PRO A 36 -10.01 -11.26 3.19
C PRO A 36 -10.86 -10.19 2.50
N ARG A 37 -11.23 -10.44 1.24
CA ARG A 37 -12.00 -9.47 0.44
C ARG A 37 -13.29 -9.00 1.12
N ALA A 38 -14.02 -9.91 1.77
CA ALA A 38 -15.23 -9.58 2.49
C ALA A 38 -15.00 -8.59 3.64
N VAL A 39 -13.84 -8.69 4.31
CA VAL A 39 -13.45 -7.77 5.39
C VAL A 39 -13.11 -6.39 4.82
N VAL A 40 -12.37 -6.34 3.71
CA VAL A 40 -12.07 -5.07 3.03
C VAL A 40 -13.36 -4.40 2.57
N GLU A 41 -14.25 -5.14 1.91
CA GLU A 41 -15.54 -4.60 1.43
C GLU A 41 -16.42 -4.11 2.58
N ASP A 42 -16.40 -4.76 3.73
CA ASP A 42 -17.15 -4.31 4.91
C ASP A 42 -16.56 -3.00 5.48
N LEU A 43 -15.24 -2.94 5.67
CA LEU A 43 -14.55 -1.74 6.16
C LEU A 43 -14.71 -0.54 5.22
N MET A 44 -14.61 -0.77 3.91
CA MET A 44 -14.78 0.27 2.89
C MET A 44 -16.21 0.81 2.77
N ARG A 45 -17.22 0.14 3.37
CA ARG A 45 -18.60 0.69 3.44
C ARG A 45 -18.76 1.72 4.54
N HIS A 46 -17.83 1.81 5.48
CA HIS A 46 -17.91 2.80 6.55
C HIS A 46 -17.71 4.22 5.98
N PRO A 47 -18.62 5.16 6.26
CA PRO A 47 -18.48 6.53 5.80
C PRO A 47 -17.16 7.15 6.28
N GLY A 48 -16.37 7.65 5.33
CA GLY A 48 -15.08 8.29 5.60
C GLY A 48 -13.87 7.37 5.50
N VAL A 49 -14.04 6.05 5.29
CA VAL A 49 -12.92 5.14 5.01
C VAL A 49 -12.57 5.20 3.53
N ASP A 50 -11.33 5.58 3.21
CA ASP A 50 -10.87 5.70 1.82
C ASP A 50 -9.93 4.56 1.40
N GLY A 51 -9.36 3.84 2.37
CA GLY A 51 -8.41 2.78 2.09
C GLY A 51 -8.11 1.92 3.31
N VAL A 52 -7.79 0.65 3.05
CA VAL A 52 -7.42 -0.32 4.08
C VAL A 52 -6.27 -1.18 3.58
N TRP A 53 -5.24 -1.36 4.40
CA TRP A 53 -4.11 -2.24 4.10
C TRP A 53 -3.50 -2.84 5.38
N ILE A 54 -2.53 -3.74 5.22
CA ILE A 54 -1.77 -4.33 6.33
C ILE A 54 -0.38 -3.69 6.34
N GLU A 55 0.07 -3.26 7.50
CA GLU A 55 1.45 -2.89 7.76
C GLU A 55 2.07 -3.80 8.82
N HIS A 56 3.39 -3.79 8.89
CA HIS A 56 4.16 -4.41 9.96
C HIS A 56 4.74 -3.27 10.80
N GLU A 57 4.45 -3.28 12.09
CA GLU A 57 5.07 -2.39 13.07
C GLU A 57 6.57 -2.67 13.19
N THR A 58 7.32 -1.77 13.84
CA THR A 58 8.77 -1.95 14.05
C THR A 58 9.09 -3.21 14.86
N SER A 59 8.13 -3.70 15.65
CA SER A 59 8.20 -4.96 16.40
C SER A 59 7.97 -6.21 15.54
N GLY A 60 7.60 -6.05 14.26
CA GLY A 60 7.14 -7.13 13.38
C GLY A 60 5.68 -7.53 13.60
N GLU A 61 4.93 -6.84 14.48
CA GLU A 61 3.51 -7.08 14.65
C GLU A 61 2.71 -6.57 13.45
N ARG A 62 1.75 -7.38 12.99
CA ARG A 62 0.88 -7.04 11.87
C ARG A 62 -0.27 -6.17 12.35
N VAL A 63 -0.46 -5.03 11.71
CA VAL A 63 -1.51 -4.06 12.02
C VAL A 63 -2.34 -3.76 10.77
N VAL A 64 -3.66 -3.68 10.94
CA VAL A 64 -4.55 -3.21 9.88
C VAL A 64 -4.62 -1.70 9.93
N VAL A 65 -4.17 -1.05 8.87
CA VAL A 65 -4.24 0.39 8.74
C VAL A 65 -5.50 0.77 7.98
N ILE A 66 -6.28 1.69 8.55
CA ILE A 66 -7.47 2.26 7.93
C ILE A 66 -7.20 3.74 7.70
N HIS A 67 -7.16 4.14 6.42
CA HIS A 67 -7.11 5.54 6.05
C HIS A 67 -8.49 6.16 6.11
N TYR A 68 -8.55 7.35 6.68
CA TYR A 68 -9.80 8.02 6.98
C TYR A 68 -9.80 9.50 6.62
N THR A 69 -10.86 9.96 5.96
CA THR A 69 -11.11 11.36 5.66
C THR A 69 -11.87 12.04 6.81
N PRO A 70 -11.42 13.22 7.29
CA PRO A 70 -12.08 13.90 8.40
C PRO A 70 -13.54 14.27 8.06
N GLY A 71 -14.48 13.85 8.91
CA GLY A 71 -15.90 14.16 8.79
C GLY A 71 -16.87 12.98 8.93
N GLY A 72 -16.41 11.73 8.87
CA GLY A 72 -17.27 10.58 9.21
C GLY A 72 -17.38 10.32 10.73
N ASP A 73 -18.02 9.20 11.09
CA ASP A 73 -18.07 8.69 12.47
C ASP A 73 -17.01 7.59 12.73
N LEU A 74 -15.91 7.96 13.38
CA LEU A 74 -14.79 7.06 13.74
C LEU A 74 -15.17 6.02 14.82
N SER A 75 -16.20 6.27 15.62
CA SER A 75 -16.56 5.42 16.76
C SER A 75 -17.10 4.05 16.33
N ARG A 76 -17.43 3.89 15.04
CA ARG A 76 -17.97 2.66 14.46
C ARG A 76 -16.90 1.75 13.87
N LEU A 77 -15.65 2.19 13.80
CA LEU A 77 -14.58 1.37 13.25
C LEU A 77 -14.08 0.37 14.29
N PRO A 78 -13.89 -0.90 13.92
CA PRO A 78 -13.44 -1.92 14.84
C PRO A 78 -11.99 -1.68 15.28
N ALA A 79 -11.72 -1.86 16.58
CA ALA A 79 -10.36 -1.78 17.12
C ALA A 79 -9.47 -2.98 16.73
N ARG A 80 -10.08 -4.07 16.25
CA ARG A 80 -9.39 -5.25 15.74
C ARG A 80 -10.09 -5.80 14.51
N VAL A 81 -9.32 -6.24 13.53
CA VAL A 81 -9.81 -6.82 12.27
C VAL A 81 -9.10 -8.16 12.05
N SER A 82 -9.85 -9.24 11.90
CA SER A 82 -9.29 -10.60 11.71
C SER A 82 -8.25 -10.98 12.79
N GLY A 83 -8.45 -10.51 14.03
CA GLY A 83 -7.53 -10.73 15.14
C GLY A 83 -6.31 -9.80 15.19
N MET A 84 -6.07 -8.97 14.17
CA MET A 84 -5.00 -7.97 14.15
C MET A 84 -5.47 -6.66 14.81
N PRO A 85 -4.59 -5.91 15.50
CA PRO A 85 -4.89 -4.55 15.93
C PRO A 85 -5.15 -3.65 14.72
N THR A 86 -5.95 -2.60 14.93
CA THR A 86 -6.30 -1.62 13.90
C THR A 86 -5.73 -0.25 14.25
N ARG A 87 -5.12 0.41 13.27
CA ARG A 87 -4.56 1.76 13.38
C ARG A 87 -5.26 2.69 12.40
N LEU A 88 -5.76 3.81 12.92
CA LEU A 88 -6.44 4.83 12.12
C LEU A 88 -5.43 5.88 11.70
N VAL A 89 -5.43 6.25 10.42
CA VAL A 89 -4.48 7.19 9.83
C VAL A 89 -5.23 8.15 8.91
N GLY A 90 -4.83 9.42 8.86
CA GLY A 90 -5.62 10.48 8.21
C GLY A 90 -6.58 11.16 9.18
N GLY A 91 -7.38 12.10 8.69
CA GLY A 91 -8.26 12.92 9.55
C GLY A 91 -7.61 14.18 10.12
N GLU A 92 -6.28 14.24 10.18
CA GLU A 92 -5.57 15.42 10.65
C GLU A 92 -5.39 16.42 9.50
N PRO A 93 -5.83 17.68 9.64
CA PRO A 93 -5.52 18.70 8.65
C PRO A 93 -4.00 18.88 8.57
N ILE A 94 -3.44 18.84 7.36
CA ILE A 94 -2.05 19.21 7.13
C ILE A 94 -1.93 20.70 7.41
N VAL A 95 -1.44 21.06 8.59
CA VAL A 95 -1.13 22.45 8.94
C VAL A 95 0.29 22.71 8.47
N ALA A 96 0.44 23.51 7.41
CA ALA A 96 1.72 24.13 7.12
C ALA A 96 1.99 25.18 8.20
N LEU A 97 3.11 25.04 8.93
CA LEU A 97 3.61 26.03 9.89
C LEU A 97 4.35 27.17 9.18
#